data_AF-A0A2J8VV10-F1
#
_entry.id   AF-A0A2J8VV10-F1
#
_cell.length_a   1.000
_cell.length_b   1.000
_cell.length_c   1.000
_cell.angle_alpha   90.00
_cell.angle_beta   90.00
_cell.angle_gamma   90.00
#
_symmetry.space_group_name_H-M   'P 1'
#
loop_
_entity.id
_entity.type
_entity.pdbx_description
1 polymer ?
#
loop_
_entity_poly.entity_id
_entity_poly.type
_entity_poly.pdbx_seq_one_letter_code
_entity_poly.pdbx_strand_id
1 'polypeptide(L)'
;MGDKPIWEQIGSSFIQHYYQLFDNDRTQLGAIYIDASCLTWEGQQFQGKAAIVEKLSSLPFQKIQHSITAQDHQPTPDSCIISMVVGQLKADEDPIMGFHQMFLLKN
;
A
#
# COMPACT_ATOMS: atom_id res chain seq x y z
N MET A 1 -25.70 14.49 -4.46
CA MET A 1 -24.78 13.42 -4.06
C MET A 1 -24.14 13.88 -2.77
N GLY A 2 -24.31 13.15 -1.65
CA GLY A 2 -23.70 13.55 -0.38
C GLY A 2 -22.18 13.48 -0.48
N ASP A 3 -21.49 14.33 0.27
CA ASP A 3 -20.04 14.30 0.35
C ASP A 3 -19.57 12.92 0.83
N LYS A 4 -18.53 12.38 0.18
CA LYS A 4 -17.92 11.12 0.61
C LYS A 4 -17.42 11.25 2.05
N PRO A 5 -17.57 10.23 2.90
CA PRO A 5 -17.02 10.27 4.25
C PRO A 5 -15.52 10.56 4.28
N ILE A 6 -15.05 11.24 5.32
CA ILE A 6 -13.65 11.68 5.41
C ILE A 6 -12.64 10.52 5.36
N TRP A 7 -12.97 9.37 5.94
CA TRP A 7 -12.10 8.19 5.89
C TRP A 7 -11.97 7.61 4.49
N GLU A 8 -13.03 7.69 3.67
CA GLU A 8 -12.99 7.25 2.27
C GLU A 8 -12.08 8.18 1.46
N GLN A 9 -12.18 9.50 1.69
CA GLN A 9 -11.32 10.49 1.04
C GLN A 9 -9.84 10.30 1.39
N ILE A 10 -9.52 10.13 2.68
CA ILE A 10 -8.15 9.89 3.15
C ILE A 10 -7.62 8.55 2.63
N GLY A 11 -8.42 7.49 2.76
CA GLY A 11 -8.06 6.14 2.30
C GLY A 11 -7.76 6.12 0.80
N SER A 12 -8.67 6.65 -0.03
CA SER A 12 -8.47 6.67 -1.49
C SER A 12 -7.28 7.53 -1.91
N SER A 13 -7.06 8.67 -1.25
CA SER A 13 -5.90 9.53 -1.52
C SER A 13 -4.59 8.84 -1.15
N PHE A 14 -4.56 8.15 -0.01
CA PHE A 14 -3.40 7.37 0.42
C PHE A 14 -3.12 6.23 -0.57
N ILE A 15 -4.13 5.47 -0.99
CA ILE A 15 -3.96 4.37 -1.97
C ILE A 15 -3.39 4.89 -3.30
N GLN A 16 -3.95 5.97 -3.82
CA GLN A 16 -3.44 6.59 -5.04
C GLN A 16 -1.96 7.00 -4.88
N HIS A 17 -1.63 7.67 -3.77
CA HIS A 17 -0.27 8.11 -3.50
C HIS A 17 0.70 6.93 -3.32
N TYR A 18 0.29 5.90 -2.57
CA TYR A 18 1.09 4.70 -2.30
C TYR A 18 1.51 4.01 -3.59
N TYR A 19 0.55 3.65 -4.45
CA TYR A 19 0.87 2.92 -5.69
C TYR A 19 1.58 3.81 -6.72
N GLN A 20 1.30 5.11 -6.74
CA GLN A 20 2.07 6.04 -7.56
C GLN A 20 3.55 6.07 -7.14
N LEU A 21 3.85 6.12 -5.84
CA LEU A 21 5.24 6.04 -5.37
C LEU A 21 5.83 4.66 -5.68
N PHE A 22 5.09 3.59 -5.44
CA PHE A 22 5.56 2.23 -5.67
C PHE A 22 5.98 1.99 -7.13
N ASP A 23 5.17 2.44 -8.08
CA ASP A 23 5.38 2.22 -9.51
C ASP A 23 6.51 3.08 -10.10
N ASN A 24 6.74 4.27 -9.53
CA ASN A 24 7.72 5.22 -10.06
C ASN A 24 9.05 5.19 -9.31
N ASP A 25 9.02 5.26 -7.97
CA ASP A 25 10.20 5.28 -7.12
C ASP A 25 9.90 4.72 -5.73
N ARG A 26 9.95 3.39 -5.63
CA ARG A 26 9.67 2.64 -4.40
C ARG A 26 10.59 3.01 -3.23
N THR A 27 11.73 3.66 -3.47
CA THR A 27 12.62 4.11 -2.38
C THR A 27 11.97 5.19 -1.51
N GLN A 28 11.03 5.94 -2.07
CA GLN A 28 10.29 7.00 -1.37
C GLN A 28 9.19 6.45 -0.45
N LEU A 29 8.82 5.17 -0.59
CA LEU A 29 7.84 4.53 0.31
C LEU A 29 8.32 4.49 1.76
N GLY A 30 9.61 4.69 2.04
CA GLY A 30 10.07 4.88 3.42
C GLY A 30 9.36 6.02 4.15
N ALA A 31 8.92 7.07 3.45
CA ALA A 31 8.29 8.25 4.06
C ALA A 31 6.92 7.96 4.70
N ILE A 32 6.19 6.95 4.21
CA ILE A 32 4.85 6.58 4.70
C ILE A 32 4.89 5.56 5.84
N TYR A 33 6.07 5.01 6.15
CA TYR A 33 6.28 4.10 7.28
C TYR A 33 6.98 4.80 8.43
N ILE A 34 6.65 4.38 9.64
CA ILE A 34 7.24 4.80 10.92
C ILE A 34 7.96 3.63 11.59
N ASP A 35 8.69 3.89 12.67
CA ASP A 35 9.45 2.85 13.39
C ASP A 35 8.56 1.75 13.99
N ALA A 36 7.30 2.07 14.28
CA ALA A 36 6.31 1.12 14.77
C ALA A 36 5.52 0.40 13.65
N SER A 37 5.81 0.67 12.37
CA SER A 37 5.12 0.04 11.25
C SER A 37 5.47 -1.45 11.13
N CYS A 38 4.52 -2.23 10.62
CA CYS A 38 4.71 -3.65 10.30
C CYS A 38 4.27 -3.90 8.85
N LEU A 39 5.04 -4.71 8.13
CA LEU A 39 4.70 -5.23 6.81
C LEU A 39 4.71 -6.74 6.85
N THR A 40 3.68 -7.36 6.29
CA THR A 40 3.69 -8.78 5.92
C THR A 40 3.67 -8.88 4.40
N TRP A 41 4.68 -9.51 3.81
CA TRP A 41 4.82 -9.67 2.35
C TRP A 41 5.01 -11.14 2.04
N GLU A 42 4.07 -11.77 1.32
CA GLU A 42 4.12 -13.19 0.95
C GLU A 42 4.44 -14.12 2.14
N GLY A 43 3.80 -13.87 3.29
CA GLY A 43 3.98 -14.65 4.53
C GLY A 43 5.20 -14.27 5.39
N GLN A 44 6.08 -13.40 4.90
CA GLN A 44 7.25 -12.92 5.65
C GLN A 44 6.92 -11.61 6.38
N GLN A 45 7.37 -11.49 7.64
CA GLN A 45 7.10 -10.31 8.47
C GLN A 45 8.33 -9.41 8.60
N PHE A 46 8.11 -8.10 8.50
CA PHE A 46 9.13 -7.07 8.61
C PHE A 46 8.63 -5.98 9.55
N GLN A 47 9.35 -5.74 10.64
CA GLN A 47 9.01 -4.75 11.64
C GLN A 47 9.95 -3.55 11.56
N GLY A 48 9.35 -2.36 11.60
CA GLY A 48 10.05 -1.09 11.57
C GLY A 48 10.41 -0.61 10.16
N LYS A 49 10.44 0.72 10.01
CA LYS A 49 10.69 1.41 8.74
C LYS A 49 11.92 0.89 8.00
N ALA A 50 13.04 0.68 8.68
CA ALA A 50 14.28 0.24 8.05
C ALA A 50 14.14 -1.14 7.37
N ALA A 51 13.61 -2.14 8.07
CA ALA A 51 13.40 -3.49 7.53
C ALA A 51 12.39 -3.50 6.38
N ILE A 52 11.35 -2.67 6.48
CA ILE A 52 10.35 -2.51 5.42
C ILE A 52 10.98 -1.94 4.16
N VAL A 53 11.75 -0.84 4.28
CA VAL A 53 12.42 -0.20 3.14
C VAL A 53 13.45 -1.14 2.49
N GLU A 54 14.22 -1.87 3.30
CA GLU A 54 15.16 -2.88 2.82
C GLU A 54 14.42 -3.95 1.98
N LYS A 55 13.32 -4.50 2.50
CA LYS A 55 12.51 -5.49 1.78
C LYS A 55 11.94 -4.95 0.48
N LEU A 56 11.35 -3.75 0.49
CA LEU A 56 10.79 -3.13 -0.71
C LEU A 56 11.87 -2.85 -1.77
N SER A 57 13.07 -2.47 -1.33
CA SER A 57 14.21 -2.24 -2.22
C SER A 57 14.74 -3.53 -2.83
N SER A 58 14.71 -4.63 -2.06
CA SER A 58 15.23 -5.95 -2.47
C SER A 58 14.32 -6.72 -3.44
N LEU A 59 13.14 -6.19 -3.80
CA LEU A 59 12.21 -6.90 -4.69
C LEU A 59 12.82 -7.05 -6.10
N PRO A 60 12.75 -8.25 -6.71
CA PRO A 60 13.52 -8.60 -7.90
C PRO A 60 12.85 -8.15 -9.21
N PHE A 61 12.34 -6.91 -9.26
CA PHE A 61 11.80 -6.31 -10.49
C PHE A 61 12.37 -4.91 -10.70
N GLN A 62 12.46 -4.50 -11.98
CA GLN A 62 12.90 -3.15 -12.35
C GLN A 62 11.72 -2.19 -12.48
N LYS A 63 10.63 -2.65 -13.09
CA LYS A 63 9.39 -1.93 -13.27
C LYS A 63 8.23 -2.72 -12.72
N ILE A 64 7.28 -2.02 -12.13
CA ILE A 64 6.01 -2.59 -11.70
C ILE A 64 4.92 -1.57 -12.00
N GLN A 65 3.75 -2.07 -12.35
CA GLN A 65 2.56 -1.27 -12.55
C GLN A 65 1.39 -1.91 -11.80
N HIS A 66 0.74 -1.15 -10.94
CA HIS A 66 -0.48 -1.57 -10.26
C HIS A 66 -1.73 -0.95 -10.91
N SER A 67 -2.78 -1.76 -11.02
CA SER A 67 -4.11 -1.35 -11.45
C SER A 67 -5.11 -1.75 -10.37
N ILE A 68 -5.73 -0.74 -9.74
CA ILE A 68 -6.66 -0.96 -8.63
C ILE A 68 -8.05 -1.28 -9.18
N THR A 69 -8.58 -2.45 -8.84
CA THR A 69 -9.92 -2.90 -9.27
C THR A 69 -10.98 -2.49 -8.26
N ALA A 70 -10.68 -2.65 -6.97
CA ALA A 70 -11.54 -2.28 -5.87
C ALA A 70 -10.72 -1.80 -4.68
N GLN A 71 -11.27 -0.87 -3.93
CA GLN A 71 -10.73 -0.42 -2.66
C GLN A 71 -11.88 -0.08 -1.72
N ASP A 72 -11.78 -0.52 -0.46
CA ASP A 72 -12.78 -0.29 0.57
C ASP A 72 -12.08 0.31 1.80
N HIS A 73 -12.70 1.31 2.40
CA HIS A 73 -12.14 2.06 3.52
C HIS A 73 -13.13 2.14 4.67
N GLN A 74 -12.67 1.84 5.88
CA GLN A 74 -13.49 1.93 7.09
C GLN A 74 -12.74 2.64 8.21
N PRO A 75 -13.44 3.47 9.01
CA PRO A 75 -12.88 3.95 10.26
C PRO A 75 -12.82 2.81 11.28
N THR A 76 -11.81 2.84 12.14
CA THR A 76 -11.69 1.91 13.27
C THR A 76 -12.02 2.63 14.59
N PRO A 77 -12.36 1.90 15.66
CA PRO A 77 -12.62 2.51 16.97
C PRO A 77 -11.48 3.40 17.49
N ASP A 78 -10.23 3.07 17.15
CA ASP A 78 -9.03 3.77 17.62
C ASP A 78 -8.63 4.98 16.74
N SER A 79 -9.57 5.53 15.97
CA SER A 79 -9.34 6.64 15.03
C SER A 79 -8.30 6.35 13.94
N CYS A 80 -8.05 5.07 13.63
CA CYS A 80 -7.31 4.66 12.45
C CYS A 80 -8.27 4.44 11.27
N ILE A 81 -7.72 4.38 10.05
CA ILE A 81 -8.46 3.98 8.85
C ILE A 81 -7.91 2.65 8.36
N ILE A 82 -8.75 1.64 8.24
CA ILE A 82 -8.38 0.38 7.58
C ILE A 82 -8.79 0.44 6.12
N SER A 83 -7.88 0.06 5.22
CA SER A 83 -8.11 0.01 3.78
C SER A 83 -7.81 -1.38 3.24
N MET A 84 -8.75 -1.96 2.51
CA MET A 84 -8.56 -3.18 1.72
C MET A 84 -8.47 -2.81 0.26
N VAL A 85 -7.49 -3.36 -0.44
CA VAL A 85 -7.25 -3.14 -1.86
C VAL A 85 -7.24 -4.48 -2.56
N VAL A 86 -7.95 -4.56 -3.68
CA VAL A 86 -7.89 -5.68 -4.63
C VAL A 86 -7.56 -5.11 -6.00
N GLY A 87 -6.58 -5.69 -6.67
CA GLY A 87 -6.14 -5.19 -7.96
C GLY A 87 -5.36 -6.22 -8.75
N GLN A 88 -4.74 -5.72 -9.81
CA GLN A 88 -3.81 -6.45 -10.65
C GLN A 88 -2.47 -5.74 -10.68
N LEU A 89 -1.39 -6.48 -10.80
CA LEU A 89 -0.05 -5.93 -10.99
C LEU A 89 0.65 -6.63 -12.15
N LYS A 90 1.55 -5.91 -12.79
CA LYS A 90 2.48 -6.43 -13.79
C LYS A 90 3.89 -6.00 -13.40
N ALA A 91 4.74 -6.97 -13.11
CA ALA A 91 6.15 -6.74 -12.84
C ALA A 91 6.96 -7.11 -14.08
N ASP A 92 7.75 -6.18 -14.61
CA ASP A 92 8.54 -6.37 -15.83
C ASP A 92 7.75 -7.08 -16.96
N GLU A 93 8.26 -8.21 -17.46
CA GLU A 93 7.64 -9.02 -18.51
C GLU A 93 6.80 -10.18 -17.96
N ASP A 94 6.63 -10.27 -16.65
CA ASP A 94 5.84 -11.32 -16.03
C ASP A 94 4.35 -11.22 -16.42
N PRO A 95 3.60 -12.34 -16.33
CA PRO A 95 2.16 -12.33 -16.47
C PRO A 95 1.50 -11.37 -15.48
N ILE A 96 0.34 -10.84 -15.87
CA ILE A 96 -0.49 -10.04 -14.94
C ILE A 96 -0.95 -10.94 -13.80
N MET A 97 -0.74 -10.50 -12.57
CA MET A 97 -1.13 -11.22 -11.36
C MET A 97 -2.17 -10.42 -10.59
N GLY A 98 -3.15 -11.12 -10.02
CA GLY A 98 -4.05 -10.51 -9.04
C GLY A 98 -3.31 -10.32 -7.71
N PHE A 99 -3.59 -9.22 -7.01
CA PHE A 99 -3.07 -8.99 -5.67
C PHE A 99 -4.17 -8.47 -4.74
N HIS A 100 -3.94 -8.65 -3.44
CA HIS A 100 -4.70 -7.97 -2.40
C HIS A 100 -3.74 -7.36 -1.40
N GLN A 101 -4.09 -6.21 -0.83
CA GLN A 101 -3.26 -5.53 0.15
C GLN A 101 -4.13 -4.85 1.20
N MET A 102 -3.70 -4.92 2.46
CA MET A 102 -4.36 -4.29 3.59
C MET A 102 -3.46 -3.20 4.16
N PHE A 103 -4.05 -2.06 4.51
CA PHE A 103 -3.38 -0.95 5.16
C PHE A 103 -4.14 -0.52 6.42
N LEU A 104 -3.40 -0.16 7.47
CA LEU A 104 -3.93 0.53 8.63
C LEU A 104 -3.23 1.89 8.72
N LEU A 105 -3.98 2.96 8.53
CA LEU A 105 -3.48 4.33 8.56
C LEU A 105 -3.75 4.93 9.93
N LYS A 106 -2.71 5.53 10.51
CA LYS A 106 -2.80 6.27 11.76
C LYS A 106 -1.98 7.55 11.62
N ASN A 107 -2.55 8.66 12.06
CA ASN A 107 -1.82 9.93 12.18
C ASN A 107 -0.76 9.86 13.28
#